data_AF-A0A2X4W485-F1
#
_entry.id   AF-A0A2X4W485-F1
#
_cell.length_a   1.000
_cell.length_b   1.000
_cell.length_c   1.000
_cell.angle_alpha   90.00
_cell.angle_beta   90.00
_cell.angle_gamma   90.00
#
_symmetry.space_group_name_H-M   'P 1'
#
loop_
_entity.id
_entity.type
_entity.pdbx_description
1 polymer ?
#
loop_
_entity_poly.entity_id
_entity_poly.type
_entity_poly.pdbx_seq_one_letter_code
_entity_poly.pdbx_strand_id
1 'polypeptide(L)' 'MKRLIVVIPIMIIVATIAMWMLEKDYSDIEPSIRLMITGGAAILSGITSYFLMRKDIDKIDPPTSKNKE' A
#
# COMPACT_ATOMS: atom_id res chain seq x y z
N MET A 1 9.49 -3.57 12.77
CA MET A 1 9.09 -2.24 12.25
C MET A 1 9.57 -1.96 10.81
N LYS A 2 10.71 -2.52 10.34
CA LYS A 2 11.19 -2.35 8.95
C LYS A 2 10.16 -2.68 7.86
N ARG A 3 9.23 -3.61 8.13
CA ARG A 3 8.21 -4.05 7.17
C ARG A 3 7.21 -2.95 6.78
N LEU A 4 6.93 -2.02 7.69
CA LEU A 4 5.98 -0.93 7.45
C LEU A 4 6.51 0.10 6.46
N ILE A 5 7.84 0.22 6.33
CA ILE A 5 8.47 1.21 5.44
C ILE A 5 8.18 0.93 3.96
N VAL A 6 7.90 -0.34 3.61
CA VAL A 6 7.54 -0.73 2.24
C VAL A 6 6.03 -0.92 2.07
N VAL A 7 5.33 -1.37 3.12
CA VAL A 7 3.88 -1.54 3.08
C VAL A 7 3.15 -0.19 2.93
N ILE A 8 3.58 0.86 3.65
CA ILE A 8 2.95 2.19 3.58
C ILE A 8 2.93 2.78 2.15
N PRO A 9 4.05 2.86 1.41
CA PRO A 9 4.03 3.40 0.05
C PRO A 9 3.18 2.55 -0.90
N ILE A 10 3.15 1.23 -0.72
CA ILE A 10 2.29 0.33 -1.52
C ILE A 10 0.80 0.63 -1.26
N MET A 11 0.40 0.81 0.00
CA MET A 11 -0.97 1.18 0.34
C MET A 11 -1.38 2.53 -0.27
N ILE A 12 -0.48 3.52 -0.29
CA ILE A 12 -0.73 4.83 -0.90
C ILE A 12 -0.93 4.68 -2.42
N ILE A 13 -0.03 3.96 -3.10
CA ILE A 13 -0.13 3.74 -4.55
C ILE A 13 -1.46 3.08 -4.91
N VAL A 14 -1.84 2.02 -4.19
CA VAL A 14 -3.10 1.32 -4.44
C VAL A 14 -4.32 2.20 -4.16
N ALA A 15 -4.30 3.00 -3.09
CA ALA A 15 -5.39 3.92 -2.80
C ALA A 15 -5.55 4.97 -3.91
N THR A 16 -4.45 5.54 -4.42
CA THR A 16 -4.49 6.51 -5.53
C THR A 16 -5.02 5.87 -6.81
N ILE A 17 -4.55 4.66 -7.17
CA ILE A 17 -5.01 3.96 -8.37
C ILE A 17 -6.49 3.58 -8.25
N ALA A 18 -6.92 3.04 -7.11
CA ALA A 18 -8.31 2.67 -6.88
C ALA A 18 -9.23 3.89 -6.97
N MET A 19 -8.85 4.99 -6.32
CA MET A 19 -9.62 6.23 -6.38
C MET A 19 -9.70 6.77 -7.82
N TRP A 20 -8.59 6.77 -8.56
CA TRP A 20 -8.56 7.23 -9.94
C TRP A 20 -9.38 6.35 -10.89
N MET A 21 -9.30 5.03 -10.73
CA MET A 21 -10.06 4.08 -11.53
C MET A 21 -11.56 4.19 -11.24
N LEU A 22 -11.94 4.34 -9.98
CA LEU A 22 -13.36 4.50 -9.62
C LEU A 22 -13.90 5.84 -10.10
N GLU A 23 -13.10 6.91 -10.05
CA GLU A 23 -13.50 8.22 -10.57
C GLU A 23 -13.66 8.27 -12.08
N LYS A 24 -12.76 7.59 -12.79
CA LYS A 24 -12.75 7.58 -14.25
C LYS A 24 -13.78 6.62 -14.86
N ASP A 25 -13.83 5.38 -14.38
CA ASP A 25 -14.59 4.31 -15.03
C ASP A 25 -15.92 4.01 -14.32
N TYR A 26 -16.11 4.54 -13.10
CA TYR A 26 -17.25 4.26 -12.24
C TYR A 26 -17.79 5.53 -11.57
N SER A 27 -17.95 6.61 -12.34
CA SER A 27 -18.51 7.89 -11.89
C SER A 27 -19.92 7.77 -11.31
N ASP A 28 -20.68 6.77 -11.75
CA ASP A 28 -22.06 6.54 -11.34
C ASP A 28 -22.19 5.82 -9.98
N ILE A 29 -21.08 5.35 -9.40
CA ILE A 29 -21.09 4.68 -8.11
C ILE A 29 -21.11 5.73 -6.99
N GLU A 30 -22.03 5.52 -6.04
CA GLU A 30 -22.19 6.38 -4.87
C GLU A 30 -20.86 6.54 -4.08
N PRO A 31 -20.52 7.75 -3.61
CA PRO A 31 -19.24 8.02 -2.95
C PRO A 31 -18.92 7.09 -1.77
N SER A 32 -19.96 6.67 -1.04
CA SER A 32 -19.85 5.73 0.09
C SER A 32 -19.33 4.36 -0.35
N ILE A 33 -19.81 3.84 -1.47
CA ILE A 33 -19.37 2.54 -2.01
C ILE A 33 -17.95 2.68 -2.58
N ARG A 34 -17.63 3.81 -3.21
CA ARG A 34 -16.28 4.11 -3.70
C ARG A 34 -15.25 4.10 -2.58
N LEU A 35 -15.60 4.64 -1.41
CA LEU A 35 -14.77 4.58 -0.20
C LEU A 35 -14.59 3.15 0.34
N MET A 36 -15.65 2.33 0.37
CA MET A 36 -15.53 0.92 0.79
C MET A 36 -14.63 0.11 -0.16
N ILE A 37 -14.74 0.31 -1.47
CA ILE A 37 -13.90 -0.39 -2.45
C ILE A 37 -12.44 0.07 -2.32
N THR A 38 -12.20 1.37 -2.22
CA THR A 38 -10.85 1.93 -2.04
C THR A 38 -10.23 1.43 -0.73
N GLY A 39 -10.99 1.47 0.36
CA GLY A 39 -10.57 0.94 1.66
C GLY A 39 -10.27 -0.56 1.61
N GLY A 40 -11.15 -1.36 0.99
CA GLY A 40 -10.96 -2.79 0.80
C GLY A 40 -9.73 -3.13 -0.04
N ALA A 41 -9.53 -2.40 -1.15
CA ALA A 41 -8.36 -2.55 -2.02
C ALA A 41 -7.05 -2.21 -1.30
N ALA A 42 -7.04 -1.11 -0.53
CA ALA A 42 -5.88 -0.70 0.25
C ALA A 42 -5.53 -1.74 1.34
N ILE A 43 -6.54 -2.25 2.07
CA ILE A 43 -6.33 -3.27 3.10
C ILE A 43 -5.82 -4.58 2.47
N LEU A 44 -6.45 -5.06 1.39
CA LEU A 44 -6.01 -6.25 0.67
C LEU A 44 -4.57 -6.10 0.16
N SER A 45 -4.22 -4.95 -0.38
CA SER A 45 -2.86 -4.64 -0.81
C SER A 45 -1.86 -4.67 0.34
N GLY A 46 -2.21 -4.07 1.48
CA GLY A 46 -1.38 -4.13 2.70
C GLY A 46 -1.14 -5.56 3.18
N ILE A 47 -2.18 -6.40 3.19
CA ILE A 47 -2.11 -7.81 3.59
C ILE A 47 -1.26 -8.63 2.61
N THR A 48 -1.51 -8.49 1.30
CA THR A 48 -0.77 -9.22 0.26
C THR A 48 0.70 -8.82 0.24
N SER A 49 1.01 -7.53 0.39
CA SER A 49 2.38 -7.05 0.49
C SER A 49 3.07 -7.54 1.76
N TYR A 50 2.38 -7.57 2.91
CA TYR A 50 2.93 -8.14 4.14
C TYR A 50 3.24 -9.63 3.99
N PHE A 51 2.36 -10.38 3.33
CA PHE A 51 2.54 -11.81 3.08
C PHE A 51 3.68 -12.07 2.10
N LEU A 52 3.74 -11.36 0.97
CA LEU A 52 4.78 -11.51 -0.04
C LEU A 52 6.16 -11.18 0.52
N MET A 53 6.27 -10.03 1.21
CA MET A 53 7.52 -9.57 1.78
C MET A 53 7.90 -10.29 3.09
N ARG A 54 7.08 -11.26 3.54
CA ARG A 54 7.40 -12.09 4.72
C ARG A 54 8.78 -12.73 4.61
N LYS A 55 9.11 -13.24 3.40
CA LYS A 55 10.38 -13.93 3.07
C LYS A 55 11.56 -13.01 2.78
N ASP A 56 11.33 -11.85 2.16
CA ASP A 56 12.43 -10.98 1.69
C ASP A 56 12.96 -10.01 2.75
N ILE A 57 12.13 -9.58 3.71
CA ILE A 57 12.54 -8.55 4.68
C ILE A 57 13.55 -9.07 5.72
N ASP A 58 13.69 -10.40 5.89
CA ASP A 58 14.79 -10.96 6.68
C ASP A 58 16.17 -10.74 6.04
N LYS A 59 16.23 -10.41 4.75
CA LYS A 59 17.48 -10.04 4.04
C LYS A 59 17.62 -8.54 3.79
N ILE A 60 16.65 -7.72 4.23
CA ILE A 60 16.78 -6.26 4.10
C ILE A 60 17.68 -5.76 5.22
N ASP A 61 18.97 -5.69 4.90
CA ASP A 61 19.95 -4.95 5.68
C ASP A 61 19.38 -3.55 5.95
N PRO A 62 19.43 -3.06 7.20
CA PRO A 62 18.97 -1.71 7.48
C PRO A 62 19.73 -0.72 6.59
N PRO A 63 19.11 0.39 6.16
CA PRO A 63 19.86 1.46 5.52
C PRO A 63 20.99 1.84 6.48
N THR A 64 22.22 1.57 6.09
CA THR A 64 23.39 1.80 6.92
C THR A 64 23.37 3.28 7.29
N SER A 65 23.34 3.58 8.59
CA SER A 65 23.54 4.93 9.10
C SER A 65 25.00 5.34 8.84
N LYS A 66 25.34 5.62 7.59
CA LYS A 66 26.58 6.32 7.26
C LYS A 66 26.32 7.80 7.43
N ASN A 67 26.61 8.29 8.63
CA ASN A 67 27.35 9.53 8.87
C ASN A 67 27.41 9.78 10.39
N LYS A 68 28.40 9.13 11.01
CA LYS A 68 29.14 9.70 12.13
C LYS A 68 30.58 9.77 11.64
N GLU A 69 30.97 10.93 11.12
CA GLU A 69 32.33 11.47 11.14
C GLU A 69 32.26 12.96 10.81
#